data_AF-A0A7Y3PC59-F1
#
_entry.id   AF-A0A7Y3PC59-F1
#
_cell.length_a   1.000
_cell.length_b   1.000
_cell.length_c   1.000
_cell.angle_alpha   90.00
_cell.angle_beta   90.00
_cell.angle_gamma   90.00
#
_symmetry.space_group_name_H-M   'P 1'
#
loop_
_entity.id
_entity.type
_entity.pdbx_description
1 polymer ?
#
loop_
_entity_poly.entity_id
_entity_poly.type
_entity_poly.pdbx_seq_one_letter_code
_entity_poly.pdbx_strand_id
1 'polypeptide(L)'
;MEERRMLSTTRQSSTEIARTNFNTVRKGGLDPQEVRSHLETVSREVGHLESRIRDLQEQLSEALRRAANPTFDEATLASALGAQSAAILRSAHEEAGRVTAEAQERSTLLFSESQKRAANHLIEAQERAGAMLTEAEHAAAQIDHDARLAAERLIESAKVNGDALVERARGQGRAIVEQANEARRHVLNDLALKRKALHIQIDQLRAARDSMNSFVSTVREQVDAVLDNINGSDEAARAAALEALRVRAPSPDLTEEELLAGTPLRHVPEPQLNALAPSSAVSNLQPVTAPTPTAPPTVANATEVLTSDSLDTESFVDDDATGTDVVNEIFARLRKATLEERGATATTPKKTAAPAKLETPLDELFARRDQAINESLSVLTRKVKRALQDDQNVTLERLRDVKGPIVSELEDELEQRRRYADAAVDALADATAAGVQFAFDEAGVVSEADARVGIDDCAADLAVTIVLALRKRILADGNGDAAERANAAYKEWRGARVERLCTDAARRAFHLGVTTASAGRTLRFFPAPNDAPCDACALDAAAPPRPAGQAFPSGSAYPPLHAGCACTVVPA
;
A
#
# COMPACT_ATOMS: atom_id res chain seq x y z
N MET A 1 107.24 -32.69 4.29
CA MET A 1 108.68 -32.41 4.16
C MET A 1 109.37 -33.74 4.16
N GLU A 2 109.71 -34.20 2.96
CA GLU A 2 110.34 -35.49 2.68
C GLU A 2 111.56 -35.67 3.58
N GLU A 3 111.55 -36.72 4.40
CA GLU A 3 112.77 -37.26 4.96
C GLU A 3 113.63 -37.75 3.78
N ARG A 4 114.41 -36.84 3.21
CA ARG A 4 115.62 -37.17 2.48
C ARG A 4 116.50 -37.91 3.48
N ARG A 5 116.27 -39.23 3.60
CA ARG A 5 117.28 -40.22 3.92
C ARG A 5 118.40 -40.03 2.89
N MET A 6 119.25 -39.02 3.12
CA MET A 6 120.61 -39.07 2.65
C MET A 6 121.26 -40.19 3.46
N LEU A 7 121.02 -41.42 3.03
CA LEU A 7 121.94 -42.51 3.26
C LEU A 7 123.21 -42.10 2.53
N SER A 8 124.02 -41.24 3.14
CA SER A 8 125.40 -41.07 2.71
C SER A 8 126.02 -42.45 2.87
N THR A 9 126.17 -43.15 1.75
CA THR A 9 126.70 -44.51 1.61
C THR A 9 128.19 -44.62 1.99
N THR A 10 128.69 -43.67 2.76
CA THR A 10 130.09 -43.44 3.13
C THR A 10 130.24 -42.90 4.55
N ARG A 11 129.18 -42.88 5.37
CA ARG A 11 129.33 -42.61 6.81
C ARG A 11 129.81 -43.88 7.49
N GLN A 12 131.12 -44.02 7.62
CA GLN A 12 131.69 -45.02 8.52
C GLN A 12 131.40 -44.57 9.95
N SER A 13 130.83 -45.45 10.76
CA SER A 13 130.65 -45.16 12.19
C SER A 13 132.01 -45.06 12.88
N SER A 14 132.07 -44.37 14.02
CA SER A 14 133.26 -44.37 14.89
C SER A 14 133.83 -45.78 15.12
N THR A 15 132.96 -46.77 15.31
CA THR A 15 133.33 -48.18 15.50
C THR A 15 133.84 -48.88 14.23
N GLU A 16 133.36 -48.47 13.06
CA GLU A 16 133.84 -48.99 11.77
C GLU A 16 135.22 -48.43 11.42
N ILE A 17 135.46 -47.14 11.66
CA ILE A 17 136.76 -46.48 11.43
C ILE A 17 137.87 -47.17 12.22
N ALA A 18 137.62 -47.50 13.49
CA ALA A 18 138.58 -48.20 14.36
C ALA A 18 138.92 -49.63 13.89
N ARG A 19 138.02 -50.27 13.12
CA ARG A 19 138.16 -51.66 12.66
C ARG A 19 138.63 -51.78 11.20
N THR A 20 138.90 -50.66 10.53
CA THR A 20 139.37 -50.68 9.15
C THR A 20 140.79 -51.26 9.06
N ASN A 21 140.99 -52.17 8.10
CA ASN A 21 142.28 -52.80 7.83
C ASN A 21 142.75 -52.42 6.42
N PHE A 22 144.04 -52.10 6.27
CA PHE A 22 144.65 -51.77 5.00
C PHE A 22 145.67 -52.83 4.58
N ASN A 23 145.80 -53.07 3.27
CA ASN A 23 146.81 -53.98 2.72
C ASN A 23 148.22 -53.36 2.82
N THR A 24 149.23 -54.13 3.20
CA THR A 24 150.61 -53.65 3.36
C THR A 24 151.43 -53.78 2.06
N VAL A 25 152.19 -52.73 1.70
CA VAL A 25 153.03 -52.70 0.48
C VAL A 25 154.52 -52.75 0.87
N ARG A 26 155.30 -53.61 0.20
CA ARG A 26 156.68 -54.01 0.61
C ARG A 26 157.77 -52.93 0.52
N LYS A 27 157.54 -51.75 -0.08
CA LYS A 27 158.50 -50.64 -0.13
C LYS A 27 157.76 -49.29 -0.08
N GLY A 28 158.00 -48.50 0.97
CA GLY A 28 157.54 -47.10 1.09
C GLY A 28 156.16 -46.86 1.74
N GLY A 29 155.54 -47.86 2.38
CA GLY A 29 154.24 -47.70 3.06
C GLY A 29 154.36 -47.09 4.47
N LEU A 30 153.31 -46.41 4.94
CA LEU A 30 153.19 -45.91 6.32
C LEU A 30 153.19 -47.08 7.32
N ASP A 31 153.71 -46.84 8.53
CA ASP A 31 153.76 -47.84 9.60
C ASP A 31 152.34 -48.27 10.03
N PRO A 32 152.00 -49.57 9.95
CA PRO A 32 150.70 -50.08 10.38
C PRO A 32 150.33 -49.74 11.84
N GLN A 33 151.30 -49.59 12.75
CA GLN A 33 150.99 -49.21 14.14
C GLN A 33 150.60 -47.74 14.27
N GLU A 34 151.30 -46.84 13.56
CA GLU A 34 151.01 -45.41 13.56
C GLU A 34 149.62 -45.13 12.96
N VAL A 35 149.28 -45.80 11.84
CA VAL A 35 147.96 -45.71 11.21
C VAL A 35 146.85 -46.17 12.16
N ARG A 36 147.03 -47.27 12.91
CA ARG A 36 146.04 -47.70 13.90
C ARG A 36 145.85 -46.68 15.03
N SER A 37 146.94 -46.12 15.55
CA SER A 37 146.85 -45.11 16.61
C SER A 37 146.14 -43.82 16.15
N HIS A 38 146.33 -43.45 14.88
CA HIS A 38 145.64 -42.33 14.28
C HIS A 38 144.15 -42.65 14.04
N LEU A 39 143.82 -43.84 13.52
CA LEU A 39 142.44 -44.29 13.37
C LEU A 39 141.69 -44.38 14.71
N GLU A 40 142.35 -44.80 15.79
CA GLU A 40 141.77 -44.79 17.14
C GLU A 40 141.48 -43.36 17.63
N THR A 41 142.34 -42.40 17.32
CA THR A 41 142.12 -40.98 17.65
C THR A 41 140.96 -40.41 16.84
N VAL A 42 140.95 -40.64 15.51
CA VAL A 42 139.85 -40.23 14.63
C VAL A 42 138.53 -40.90 15.05
N SER A 43 138.55 -42.17 15.44
CA SER A 43 137.34 -42.87 15.92
C SER A 43 136.75 -42.24 17.18
N ARG A 44 137.60 -41.75 18.10
CA ARG A 44 137.16 -41.06 19.32
C ARG A 44 136.57 -39.70 19.00
N GLU A 45 137.17 -38.94 18.10
CA GLU A 45 136.64 -37.64 17.65
C GLU A 45 135.31 -37.80 16.90
N VAL A 46 135.22 -38.77 15.98
CA VAL A 46 133.97 -39.08 15.29
C VAL A 46 132.89 -39.54 16.27
N GLY A 47 133.24 -40.36 17.26
CA GLY A 47 132.32 -40.77 18.33
C GLY A 47 131.83 -39.59 19.18
N HIS A 48 132.71 -38.62 19.47
CA HIS A 48 132.34 -37.39 20.16
C HIS A 48 131.37 -36.53 19.34
N LEU A 49 131.63 -36.36 18.03
CA LEU A 49 130.75 -35.63 17.12
C LEU A 49 129.40 -36.33 16.95
N GLU A 50 129.37 -37.66 16.84
CA GLU A 50 128.13 -38.46 16.78
C GLU A 50 127.29 -38.31 18.06
N SER A 51 127.93 -38.26 19.23
CA SER A 51 127.25 -37.94 20.49
C SER A 51 126.68 -36.53 20.46
N ARG A 52 127.48 -35.54 20.08
CA ARG A 52 127.07 -34.14 20.04
C ARG A 52 125.92 -33.89 19.06
N ILE A 53 125.91 -34.55 17.92
CA ILE A 53 124.81 -34.47 16.94
C ILE A 53 123.52 -35.05 17.53
N ARG A 54 123.60 -36.19 18.23
CA ARG A 54 122.43 -36.76 18.92
C ARG A 54 121.90 -35.82 19.99
N ASP A 55 122.77 -35.25 20.82
CA ASP A 55 122.37 -34.29 21.85
C ASP A 55 121.69 -33.04 21.25
N LEU A 56 122.22 -32.52 20.14
CA LEU A 56 121.63 -31.37 19.43
C LEU A 56 120.29 -31.73 18.78
N GLN A 57 120.16 -32.93 18.22
CA GLN A 57 118.89 -33.42 17.67
C GLN A 57 117.83 -33.58 18.77
N GLU A 58 118.23 -34.07 19.94
CA GLU A 58 117.35 -34.19 21.11
C GLU A 58 116.90 -32.81 21.59
N GLN A 59 117.82 -31.85 21.74
CA GLN A 59 117.51 -30.46 22.11
C GLN A 59 116.59 -29.78 21.10
N LEU A 60 116.82 -29.99 19.80
CA LEU A 60 115.96 -29.45 18.76
C LEU A 60 114.56 -30.04 18.84
N SER A 61 114.45 -31.36 19.00
CA SER A 61 113.15 -32.04 19.12
C SER A 61 112.36 -31.55 20.33
N GLU A 62 113.05 -31.31 21.43
CA GLU A 62 112.48 -30.82 22.67
C GLU A 62 112.07 -29.34 22.58
N ALA A 63 112.86 -28.50 21.91
CA ALA A 63 112.48 -27.11 21.62
C ALA A 63 111.26 -27.03 20.70
N LEU A 64 111.20 -27.88 19.67
CA LEU A 64 110.03 -27.97 18.78
C LEU A 64 108.78 -28.45 19.53
N ARG A 65 108.92 -29.41 20.46
CA ARG A 65 107.80 -29.83 21.33
C ARG A 65 107.29 -28.70 22.20
N ARG A 66 108.16 -27.89 22.80
CA ARG A 66 107.75 -26.71 23.60
C ARG A 66 107.11 -25.61 22.76
N ALA A 67 107.59 -25.39 21.53
CA ALA A 67 106.98 -24.44 20.61
C ALA A 67 105.60 -24.90 20.11
N ALA A 68 105.41 -26.20 19.89
CA ALA A 68 104.13 -26.79 19.51
C ALA A 68 103.13 -26.81 20.69
N ASN A 69 103.63 -26.93 21.91
CA ASN A 69 102.84 -26.94 23.15
C ASN A 69 103.23 -25.75 24.06
N PRO A 70 102.90 -24.51 23.67
CA PRO A 70 103.12 -23.36 24.52
C PRO A 70 102.24 -23.48 25.78
N THR A 71 102.85 -23.38 26.95
CA THR A 71 102.12 -23.33 28.23
C THR A 71 101.68 -21.89 28.46
N PHE A 72 100.38 -21.63 28.39
CA PHE A 72 99.82 -20.32 28.72
C PHE A 72 99.60 -20.23 30.23
N ASP A 73 99.95 -19.08 30.81
CA ASP A 73 99.56 -18.77 32.19
C ASP A 73 98.06 -18.44 32.26
N GLU A 74 97.40 -18.88 33.33
CA GLU A 74 95.95 -18.74 33.53
C GLU A 74 95.52 -17.27 33.47
N ALA A 75 96.35 -16.36 33.99
CA ALA A 75 96.13 -14.91 33.92
C ALA A 75 96.12 -14.37 32.47
N THR A 76 96.93 -14.94 31.58
CA THR A 76 97.02 -14.49 30.18
C THR A 76 95.82 -14.96 29.37
N LEU A 77 95.37 -16.20 29.58
CA LEU A 77 94.16 -16.73 28.95
C LEU A 77 92.91 -15.98 29.43
N ALA A 78 92.79 -15.74 30.75
CA ALA A 78 91.67 -14.99 31.31
C ALA A 78 91.61 -13.55 30.75
N SER A 79 92.75 -12.88 30.61
CA SER A 79 92.83 -11.54 30.02
C SER A 79 92.45 -11.53 28.54
N ALA A 80 92.97 -12.46 27.74
CA ALA A 80 92.66 -12.57 26.31
C ALA A 80 91.18 -12.90 26.07
N LEU A 81 90.62 -13.84 26.84
CA LEU A 81 89.20 -14.20 26.79
C LEU A 81 88.32 -13.01 27.23
N GLY A 82 88.71 -12.30 28.29
CA GLY A 82 88.02 -11.09 28.75
C GLY A 82 88.03 -9.98 27.70
N ALA A 83 89.16 -9.74 27.05
CA ALA A 83 89.30 -8.76 25.98
C ALA A 83 88.47 -9.11 24.75
N GLN A 84 88.48 -10.38 24.33
CA GLN A 84 87.69 -10.86 23.19
C GLN A 84 86.19 -10.83 23.50
N SER A 85 85.78 -11.26 24.71
CA SER A 85 84.38 -11.21 25.14
C SER A 85 83.86 -9.77 25.22
N ALA A 86 84.66 -8.85 25.76
CA ALA A 86 84.30 -7.42 25.78
C ALA A 86 84.23 -6.81 24.37
N ALA A 87 85.09 -7.25 23.43
CA ALA A 87 85.01 -6.83 22.04
C ALA A 87 83.73 -7.33 21.34
N ILE A 88 83.35 -8.59 21.58
CA ILE A 88 82.09 -9.15 21.06
C ILE A 88 80.89 -8.40 21.63
N LEU A 89 80.87 -8.13 22.95
CA LEU A 89 79.77 -7.39 23.58
C LEU A 89 79.66 -5.96 23.04
N ARG A 90 80.79 -5.26 22.83
CA ARG A 90 80.77 -3.92 22.20
C ARG A 90 80.20 -3.97 20.78
N SER A 91 80.65 -4.91 19.96
CA SER A 91 80.13 -5.09 18.60
C SER A 91 78.63 -5.44 18.60
N ALA A 92 78.19 -6.29 19.53
CA ALA A 92 76.78 -6.63 19.69
C ALA A 92 75.94 -5.41 20.12
N HIS A 93 76.45 -4.57 21.03
CA HIS A 93 75.78 -3.34 21.45
C HIS A 93 75.74 -2.27 20.34
N GLU A 94 76.80 -2.11 19.58
CA GLU A 94 76.85 -1.21 18.42
C GLU A 94 75.85 -1.65 17.34
N GLU A 95 75.81 -2.94 17.04
CA GLU A 95 74.88 -3.51 16.07
C GLU A 95 73.41 -3.42 16.55
N ALA A 96 73.15 -3.71 17.83
CA ALA A 96 71.84 -3.50 18.43
C ALA A 96 71.44 -2.02 18.37
N GLY A 97 72.36 -1.10 18.65
CA GLY A 97 72.16 0.34 18.52
C GLY A 97 71.75 0.73 17.09
N ARG A 98 72.48 0.23 16.08
CA ARG A 98 72.16 0.44 14.66
C ARG A 98 70.76 -0.05 14.31
N VAL A 99 70.42 -1.28 14.67
CA VAL A 99 69.10 -1.86 14.40
C VAL A 99 67.99 -1.06 15.07
N THR A 100 68.20 -0.59 16.31
CA THR A 100 67.20 0.25 16.99
C THR A 100 67.02 1.61 16.33
N ALA A 101 68.10 2.24 15.86
CA ALA A 101 68.03 3.51 15.15
C ALA A 101 67.30 3.38 13.81
N GLU A 102 67.65 2.35 13.01
CA GLU A 102 66.97 2.04 11.75
C GLU A 102 65.48 1.71 11.97
N ALA A 103 65.15 0.96 13.02
CA ALA A 103 63.77 0.63 13.36
C ALA A 103 62.98 1.89 13.78
N GLN A 104 63.60 2.80 14.55
CA GLN A 104 62.98 4.06 14.94
C GLN A 104 62.72 4.97 13.74
N GLU A 105 63.69 5.13 12.84
CA GLU A 105 63.54 5.92 11.61
C GLU A 105 62.44 5.33 10.71
N ARG A 106 62.43 4.01 10.53
CA ARG A 106 61.37 3.36 9.75
C ARG A 106 60.00 3.52 10.39
N SER A 107 59.93 3.48 11.73
CA SER A 107 58.70 3.73 12.48
C SER A 107 58.17 5.15 12.27
N THR A 108 59.04 6.17 12.35
CA THR A 108 58.63 7.57 12.14
C THR A 108 58.16 7.81 10.71
N LEU A 109 58.83 7.21 9.72
CA LEU A 109 58.42 7.26 8.33
C LEU A 109 57.03 6.64 8.12
N LEU A 110 56.82 5.41 8.60
CA LEU A 110 55.52 4.72 8.51
C LEU A 110 54.41 5.50 9.23
N PHE A 111 54.71 6.07 10.41
CA PHE A 111 53.76 6.90 11.13
C PHE A 111 53.37 8.14 10.32
N SER A 112 54.36 8.88 9.79
CA SER A 112 54.11 10.06 8.96
C SER A 112 53.34 9.73 7.68
N GLU A 113 53.62 8.59 7.05
CA GLU A 113 52.92 8.13 5.85
C GLU A 113 51.47 7.74 6.18
N SER A 114 51.25 7.03 7.28
CA SER A 114 49.91 6.67 7.75
C SER A 114 49.07 7.92 8.06
N GLN A 115 49.68 8.94 8.67
CA GLN A 115 49.02 10.20 8.98
C GLN A 115 48.63 10.96 7.70
N LYS A 116 49.52 11.01 6.70
CA LYS A 116 49.22 11.61 5.39
C LYS A 116 48.10 10.88 4.67
N ARG A 117 48.12 9.54 4.66
CA ARG A 117 47.04 8.73 4.06
C ARG A 117 45.71 8.97 4.77
N ALA A 118 45.70 9.02 6.11
CA ALA A 118 44.50 9.34 6.87
C ALA A 118 43.96 10.74 6.56
N ALA A 119 44.83 11.75 6.48
CA ALA A 119 44.44 13.11 6.11
C ALA A 119 43.85 13.17 4.68
N ASN A 120 44.47 12.50 3.71
CA ASN A 120 43.96 12.43 2.35
C ASN A 120 42.58 11.75 2.29
N HIS A 121 42.38 10.64 3.01
CA HIS A 121 41.07 10.00 3.08
C HIS A 121 39.99 10.88 3.70
N LEU A 122 40.33 11.71 4.69
CA LEU A 122 39.39 12.69 5.25
C LEU A 122 39.01 13.76 4.23
N ILE A 123 39.97 14.27 3.46
CA ILE A 123 39.71 15.25 2.39
C ILE A 123 38.83 14.63 1.31
N GLU A 124 39.17 13.44 0.81
CA GLU A 124 38.38 12.71 -0.19
C GLU A 124 36.96 12.37 0.31
N ALA A 125 36.82 12.07 1.61
CA ALA A 125 35.50 11.83 2.21
C ALA A 125 34.69 13.13 2.31
N GLN A 126 35.32 14.25 2.67
CA GLN A 126 34.68 15.57 2.72
C GLN A 126 34.27 16.06 1.32
N GLU A 127 35.12 15.88 0.31
CA GLU A 127 34.81 16.24 -1.08
C GLU A 127 33.64 15.42 -1.62
N ARG A 128 33.63 14.09 -1.38
CA ARG A 128 32.50 13.23 -1.76
C ARG A 128 31.21 13.63 -1.03
N ALA A 129 31.28 13.90 0.26
CA ALA A 129 30.13 14.36 1.03
C ALA A 129 29.61 15.72 0.50
N GLY A 130 30.50 16.66 0.19
CA GLY A 130 30.16 17.95 -0.41
C GLY A 130 29.49 17.79 -1.77
N ALA A 131 30.03 16.95 -2.65
CA ALA A 131 29.43 16.66 -3.94
C ALA A 131 28.02 16.07 -3.80
N MET A 132 27.85 15.08 -2.91
CA MET A 132 26.54 14.48 -2.63
C MET A 132 25.53 15.50 -2.09
N LEU A 133 25.97 16.44 -1.22
CA LEU A 133 25.09 17.51 -0.72
C LEU A 133 24.65 18.43 -1.86
N THR A 134 25.57 18.87 -2.71
CA THR A 134 25.22 19.75 -3.85
C THR A 134 24.29 19.07 -4.87
N GLU A 135 24.48 17.77 -5.10
CA GLU A 135 23.61 16.97 -5.97
C GLU A 135 22.22 16.81 -5.35
N ALA A 136 22.15 16.51 -4.05
CA ALA A 136 20.89 16.41 -3.31
C ALA A 136 20.13 17.75 -3.27
N GLU A 137 20.83 18.87 -3.07
CA GLU A 137 20.25 20.21 -3.12
C GLU A 137 19.70 20.53 -4.52
N HIS A 138 20.43 20.16 -5.58
CA HIS A 138 19.97 20.36 -6.95
C HIS A 138 18.72 19.51 -7.26
N ALA A 139 18.74 18.23 -6.87
CA ALA A 139 17.60 17.34 -7.04
C ALA A 139 16.38 17.84 -6.25
N ALA A 140 16.56 18.31 -5.01
CA ALA A 140 15.49 18.88 -4.20
C ALA A 140 14.90 20.15 -4.85
N ALA A 141 15.74 21.02 -5.41
CA ALA A 141 15.29 22.22 -6.13
C ALA A 141 14.52 21.87 -7.41
N GLN A 142 14.94 20.83 -8.14
CA GLN A 142 14.21 20.32 -9.31
C GLN A 142 12.84 19.75 -8.91
N ILE A 143 12.77 18.93 -7.85
CA ILE A 143 11.52 18.36 -7.36
C ILE A 143 10.55 19.47 -6.93
N ASP A 144 11.02 20.51 -6.22
CA ASP A 144 10.18 21.65 -5.84
C ASP A 144 9.66 22.41 -7.08
N HIS A 145 10.52 22.62 -8.08
CA HIS A 145 10.13 23.26 -9.32
C HIS A 145 9.05 22.46 -10.07
N ASP A 146 9.26 21.15 -10.23
CA ASP A 146 8.31 20.26 -10.91
C ASP A 146 6.98 20.15 -10.15
N ALA A 147 7.03 20.11 -8.81
CA ALA A 147 5.84 20.10 -7.96
C ALA A 147 5.03 21.41 -8.11
N ARG A 148 5.69 22.56 -8.20
CA ARG A 148 5.02 23.86 -8.46
C ARG A 148 4.34 23.88 -9.83
N LEU A 149 5.04 23.42 -10.88
CA LEU A 149 4.46 23.34 -12.22
C LEU A 149 3.28 22.37 -12.28
N ALA A 150 3.36 21.23 -11.58
CA ALA A 150 2.24 20.30 -11.47
C ALA A 150 1.05 20.91 -10.73
N ALA A 151 1.29 21.63 -9.64
CA ALA A 151 0.24 22.33 -8.90
C ALA A 151 -0.44 23.42 -9.74
N GLU A 152 0.33 24.20 -10.52
CA GLU A 152 -0.20 25.20 -11.44
C GLU A 152 -1.11 24.57 -12.51
N ARG A 153 -0.67 23.47 -13.12
CA ARG A 153 -1.48 22.70 -14.10
C ARG A 153 -2.77 22.18 -13.48
N LEU A 154 -2.72 21.67 -12.24
CA LEU A 154 -3.91 21.21 -11.53
C LEU A 154 -4.89 22.35 -11.27
N ILE A 155 -4.41 23.51 -10.81
CA ILE A 155 -5.25 24.69 -10.59
C ILE A 155 -5.88 25.17 -11.89
N GLU A 156 -5.13 25.22 -12.99
CA GLU A 156 -5.65 25.60 -14.30
C GLU A 156 -6.71 24.61 -14.80
N SER A 157 -6.45 23.30 -14.69
CA SER A 157 -7.43 22.27 -15.05
C SER A 157 -8.71 22.36 -14.21
N ALA A 158 -8.58 22.65 -12.91
CA ALA A 158 -9.71 22.81 -12.00
C ALA A 158 -10.56 24.04 -12.36
N LYS A 159 -9.91 25.16 -12.76
CA LYS A 159 -10.61 26.36 -13.24
C LYS A 159 -11.40 26.06 -14.52
N VAL A 160 -10.77 25.44 -15.51
CA VAL A 160 -11.43 25.08 -16.78
C VAL A 160 -12.62 24.14 -16.54
N ASN A 161 -12.44 23.14 -15.67
CA ASN A 161 -13.53 22.21 -15.31
C ASN A 161 -14.66 22.91 -14.55
N GLY A 162 -14.32 23.84 -13.65
CA GLY A 162 -15.27 24.68 -12.94
C GLY A 162 -16.10 25.54 -13.88
N ASP A 163 -15.45 26.24 -14.82
CA ASP A 163 -16.12 27.06 -15.83
C ASP A 163 -17.04 26.23 -16.73
N ALA A 164 -16.58 25.04 -17.15
CA ALA A 164 -17.38 24.11 -17.94
C ALA A 164 -18.64 23.62 -17.17
N LEU A 165 -18.52 23.40 -15.85
CA LEU A 165 -19.66 23.02 -15.01
C LEU A 165 -20.67 24.17 -14.90
N VAL A 166 -20.19 25.39 -14.67
CA VAL A 166 -21.04 26.59 -14.60
C VAL A 166 -21.78 26.82 -15.91
N GLU A 167 -21.10 26.70 -17.06
CA GLU A 167 -21.75 26.84 -18.36
C GLU A 167 -22.79 25.73 -18.62
N ARG A 168 -22.51 24.49 -18.21
CA ARG A 168 -23.50 23.40 -18.28
C ARG A 168 -24.73 23.70 -17.43
N ALA A 169 -24.54 24.16 -16.19
CA ALA A 169 -25.63 24.53 -15.30
C ALA A 169 -26.46 25.70 -15.84
N ARG A 170 -25.81 26.73 -16.41
CA ARG A 170 -26.49 27.84 -17.11
C ARG A 170 -27.28 27.34 -18.31
N GLY A 171 -26.72 26.42 -19.10
CA GLY A 171 -27.41 25.77 -20.22
C GLY A 171 -28.68 25.04 -19.78
N GLN A 172 -28.60 24.23 -18.72
CA GLN A 172 -29.74 23.53 -18.13
C GLN A 172 -30.79 24.51 -17.58
N GLY A 173 -30.37 25.57 -16.89
CA GLY A 173 -31.28 26.61 -16.41
C GLY A 173 -32.07 27.28 -17.53
N ARG A 174 -31.39 27.62 -18.65
CA ARG A 174 -32.06 28.15 -19.85
C ARG A 174 -33.07 27.15 -20.43
N ALA A 175 -32.71 25.88 -20.54
CA ALA A 175 -33.60 24.84 -21.06
C ALA A 175 -34.86 24.65 -20.19
N ILE A 176 -34.73 24.66 -18.86
CA ILE A 176 -35.87 24.54 -17.94
C ILE A 176 -36.83 25.74 -18.10
N VAL A 177 -36.28 26.95 -18.22
CA VAL A 177 -37.11 28.16 -18.43
C VAL A 177 -37.84 28.10 -19.77
N GLU A 178 -37.18 27.62 -20.82
CA GLU A 178 -37.80 27.43 -22.14
C GLU A 178 -38.93 26.39 -22.09
N GLN A 179 -38.68 25.23 -21.47
CA GLN A 179 -39.70 24.20 -21.24
C GLN A 179 -40.89 24.72 -20.43
N ALA A 180 -40.65 25.47 -19.36
CA ALA A 180 -41.71 26.08 -18.55
C ALA A 180 -42.54 27.09 -19.35
N ASN A 181 -41.89 27.92 -20.18
CA ASN A 181 -42.58 28.86 -21.07
C ASN A 181 -43.40 28.16 -22.16
N GLU A 182 -42.92 27.03 -22.67
CA GLU A 182 -43.66 26.20 -23.61
C GLU A 182 -44.87 25.51 -22.95
N ALA A 183 -44.68 24.90 -21.78
CA ALA A 183 -45.78 24.34 -20.99
C ALA A 183 -46.85 25.41 -20.67
N ARG A 184 -46.43 26.62 -20.27
CA ARG A 184 -47.33 27.75 -20.06
C ARG A 184 -48.10 28.11 -21.32
N ARG A 185 -47.43 28.19 -22.48
CA ARG A 185 -48.09 28.46 -23.77
C ARG A 185 -49.13 27.38 -24.09
N HIS A 186 -48.80 26.11 -23.88
CA HIS A 186 -49.74 25.00 -24.06
C HIS A 186 -50.99 25.13 -23.16
N VAL A 187 -50.80 25.39 -21.87
CA VAL A 187 -51.92 25.56 -20.91
C VAL A 187 -52.80 26.75 -21.31
N LEU A 188 -52.20 27.89 -21.67
CA LEU A 188 -52.96 29.07 -22.10
C LEU A 188 -53.76 28.80 -23.38
N ASN A 189 -53.19 28.06 -24.34
CA ASN A 189 -53.89 27.66 -25.56
C ASN A 189 -55.06 26.70 -25.26
N ASP A 190 -54.86 25.70 -24.40
CA ASP A 190 -55.93 24.78 -23.99
C ASP A 190 -57.06 25.51 -23.25
N LEU A 191 -56.73 26.44 -22.36
CA LEU A 191 -57.72 27.29 -21.69
C LEU A 191 -58.49 28.18 -22.67
N ALA A 192 -57.82 28.73 -23.71
CA ALA A 192 -58.49 29.50 -24.74
C ALA A 192 -59.46 28.65 -25.58
N LEU A 193 -59.06 27.42 -25.93
CA LEU A 193 -59.92 26.46 -26.64
C LEU A 193 -61.13 26.07 -25.78
N LYS A 194 -60.92 25.72 -24.50
CA LYS A 194 -61.99 25.41 -23.54
C LYS A 194 -62.93 26.58 -23.34
N ARG A 195 -62.40 27.80 -23.21
CA ARG A 195 -63.21 29.03 -23.13
C ARG A 195 -64.10 29.17 -24.36
N LYS A 196 -63.54 29.00 -25.56
CA LYS A 196 -64.31 29.10 -26.81
C LYS A 196 -65.40 28.03 -26.88
N ALA A 197 -65.10 26.78 -26.52
CA ALA A 197 -66.06 25.68 -26.46
C ALA A 197 -67.21 25.98 -25.48
N LEU A 198 -66.89 26.46 -24.26
CA LEU A 198 -67.88 26.86 -23.27
C LEU A 198 -68.75 28.05 -23.76
N HIS A 199 -68.17 29.02 -24.47
CA HIS A 199 -68.96 30.12 -25.06
C HIS A 199 -69.96 29.59 -26.09
N ILE A 200 -69.53 28.68 -26.98
CA ILE A 200 -70.42 28.05 -27.96
C ILE A 200 -71.56 27.29 -27.23
N GLN A 201 -71.26 26.58 -26.16
CA GLN A 201 -72.29 25.89 -25.35
C GLN A 201 -73.27 26.88 -24.69
N ILE A 202 -72.78 28.00 -24.16
CA ILE A 202 -73.65 29.04 -23.59
C ILE A 202 -74.58 29.61 -24.66
N ASP A 203 -74.06 29.88 -25.86
CA ASP A 203 -74.88 30.42 -26.96
C ASP A 203 -75.91 29.38 -27.46
N GLN A 204 -75.55 28.10 -27.51
CA GLN A 204 -76.50 27.01 -27.79
C GLN A 204 -77.60 26.92 -26.72
N LEU A 205 -77.25 27.01 -25.44
CA LEU A 205 -78.22 26.98 -24.34
C LEU A 205 -79.14 28.22 -24.35
N ARG A 206 -78.61 29.38 -24.74
CA ARG A 206 -79.41 30.60 -24.94
C ARG A 206 -80.38 30.45 -26.11
N ALA A 207 -79.90 29.97 -27.26
CA ALA A 207 -80.76 29.71 -28.42
C ALA A 207 -81.85 28.66 -28.10
N ALA A 208 -81.51 27.60 -27.37
CA ALA A 208 -82.49 26.61 -26.91
C ALA A 208 -83.53 27.21 -25.95
N ARG A 209 -83.08 28.07 -25.02
CA ARG A 209 -83.99 28.82 -24.13
C ARG A 209 -84.92 29.74 -24.94
N ASP A 210 -84.39 30.48 -25.90
CA ASP A 210 -85.18 31.42 -26.70
C ASP A 210 -86.20 30.67 -27.57
N SER A 211 -85.82 29.53 -28.13
CA SER A 211 -86.74 28.62 -28.82
C SER A 211 -87.84 28.10 -27.90
N MET A 212 -87.50 27.69 -26.67
CA MET A 212 -88.48 27.25 -25.68
C MET A 212 -89.42 28.38 -25.24
N ASN A 213 -88.90 29.60 -25.04
CA ASN A 213 -89.71 30.78 -24.75
C ASN A 213 -90.68 31.09 -25.91
N SER A 214 -90.19 31.02 -27.15
CA SER A 214 -91.04 31.17 -28.34
C SER A 214 -92.13 30.11 -28.39
N PHE A 215 -91.77 28.84 -28.14
CA PHE A 215 -92.73 27.73 -28.10
C PHE A 215 -93.79 27.93 -27.00
N VAL A 216 -93.39 28.33 -25.79
CA VAL A 216 -94.32 28.64 -24.70
C VAL A 216 -95.24 29.79 -25.06
N SER A 217 -94.73 30.85 -25.70
CA SER A 217 -95.56 31.96 -26.19
C SER A 217 -96.57 31.50 -27.25
N THR A 218 -96.16 30.66 -28.20
CA THR A 218 -97.07 30.08 -29.21
C THR A 218 -98.13 29.18 -28.58
N VAL A 219 -97.76 28.34 -27.60
CA VAL A 219 -98.74 27.53 -26.85
C VAL A 219 -99.73 28.42 -26.12
N ARG A 220 -99.27 29.53 -25.52
CA ARG A 220 -100.15 30.51 -24.88
C ARG A 220 -101.11 31.15 -25.88
N GLU A 221 -100.64 31.61 -27.02
CA GLU A 221 -101.49 32.16 -28.09
C GLU A 221 -102.51 31.13 -28.60
N GLN A 222 -102.12 29.86 -28.75
CA GLN A 222 -103.03 28.78 -29.12
C GLN A 222 -104.08 28.50 -28.05
N VAL A 223 -103.72 28.52 -26.76
CA VAL A 223 -104.65 28.37 -25.64
C VAL A 223 -105.63 29.55 -25.60
N ASP A 224 -105.14 30.78 -25.74
CA ASP A 224 -105.97 31.99 -25.79
C ASP A 224 -106.96 31.91 -26.96
N ALA A 225 -106.52 31.48 -28.16
CA ALA A 225 -107.40 31.27 -29.31
C ALA A 225 -108.46 30.16 -29.10
N VAL A 226 -108.11 29.08 -28.40
CA VAL A 226 -109.09 28.04 -28.02
C VAL A 226 -110.11 28.59 -27.03
N LEU A 227 -109.67 29.37 -26.03
CA LEU A 227 -110.56 30.03 -25.07
C LEU A 227 -111.51 31.02 -25.75
N ASP A 228 -111.01 31.82 -26.70
CA ASP A 228 -111.83 32.75 -27.49
C ASP A 228 -112.85 32.00 -28.36
N ASN A 229 -112.47 30.88 -28.99
CA ASN A 229 -113.39 30.03 -29.73
C ASN A 229 -114.46 29.41 -28.83
N ILE A 230 -114.11 28.98 -27.62
CA ILE A 230 -115.09 28.46 -26.64
C ILE A 230 -116.07 29.57 -26.25
N ASN A 231 -115.58 30.76 -25.90
CA ASN A 231 -116.43 31.90 -25.55
C ASN A 231 -117.34 32.33 -26.71
N GLY A 232 -116.81 32.37 -27.93
CA GLY A 232 -117.59 32.64 -29.14
C GLY A 232 -118.62 31.56 -29.44
N SER A 233 -118.30 30.28 -29.17
CA SER A 233 -119.23 29.17 -29.32
C SER A 233 -120.34 29.19 -28.27
N ASP A 234 -120.04 29.64 -27.04
CA ASP A 234 -121.04 29.83 -25.98
C ASP A 234 -121.99 30.98 -26.32
N GLU A 235 -121.47 32.10 -26.85
CA GLU A 235 -122.29 33.20 -27.33
C GLU A 235 -123.12 32.83 -28.56
N ALA A 236 -122.54 32.07 -29.52
CA ALA A 236 -123.26 31.53 -30.65
C ALA A 236 -124.33 30.50 -30.24
N ALA A 237 -124.06 29.68 -29.23
CA ALA A 237 -125.02 28.74 -28.67
C ALA A 237 -126.17 29.48 -27.95
N ARG A 238 -125.87 30.58 -27.22
CA ARG A 238 -126.90 31.46 -26.64
C ARG A 238 -127.74 32.13 -27.73
N ALA A 239 -127.12 32.66 -28.78
CA ALA A 239 -127.82 33.28 -29.90
C ALA A 239 -128.70 32.27 -30.67
N ALA A 240 -128.20 31.05 -30.91
CA ALA A 240 -128.96 29.97 -31.53
C ALA A 240 -130.12 29.49 -30.64
N ALA A 241 -129.94 29.43 -29.32
CA ALA A 241 -131.00 29.13 -28.37
C ALA A 241 -132.07 30.24 -28.34
N LEU A 242 -131.68 31.51 -28.41
CA LEU A 242 -132.59 32.65 -28.51
C LEU A 242 -133.33 32.70 -29.85
N GLU A 243 -132.69 32.32 -30.95
CA GLU A 243 -133.34 32.23 -32.26
C GLU A 243 -134.31 31.04 -32.35
N ALA A 244 -133.96 29.90 -31.73
CA ALA A 244 -134.88 28.77 -31.56
C ALA A 244 -136.11 29.13 -30.70
N LEU A 245 -135.98 30.07 -29.76
CA LEU A 245 -137.09 30.64 -28.99
C LEU A 245 -137.96 31.63 -29.80
N ARG A 246 -137.43 32.26 -30.84
CA ARG A 246 -138.20 33.19 -31.72
C ARG A 246 -139.03 32.49 -32.79
N VAL A 247 -138.63 31.31 -33.23
CA VAL A 247 -139.36 30.53 -34.25
C VAL A 247 -140.45 29.63 -33.63
N ARG A 248 -140.52 29.55 -32.29
CA ARG A 248 -141.48 28.69 -31.58
C ARG A 248 -142.79 29.42 -31.25
N ALA A 249 -143.87 29.01 -31.91
CA ALA A 249 -145.25 29.38 -31.57
C ALA A 249 -145.68 28.77 -30.20
N PRO A 250 -146.55 29.43 -29.42
CA PRO A 250 -146.90 28.99 -28.07
C PRO A 250 -147.77 27.72 -28.13
N SER A 251 -147.22 26.60 -27.64
CA SER A 251 -147.96 25.36 -27.37
C SER A 251 -148.33 25.30 -25.88
N PRO A 252 -149.52 24.77 -25.52
CA PRO A 252 -149.98 24.66 -24.14
C PRO A 252 -149.09 23.74 -23.28
N ASP A 253 -149.07 24.02 -21.98
CA ASP A 253 -148.34 23.27 -20.95
C ASP A 253 -148.66 21.76 -21.02
N LEU A 254 -147.62 20.94 -21.17
CA LEU A 254 -147.69 19.48 -21.15
C LEU A 254 -147.48 18.98 -19.71
N THR A 255 -148.42 18.17 -19.22
CA THR A 255 -148.47 17.56 -17.89
C THR A 255 -147.37 16.52 -17.66
N GLU A 256 -146.92 16.38 -16.41
CA GLU A 256 -145.74 15.61 -15.96
C GLU A 256 -145.73 14.10 -16.32
N GLU A 257 -146.83 13.52 -16.80
CA GLU A 257 -146.91 12.08 -17.12
C GLU A 257 -146.49 11.71 -18.56
N GLU A 258 -146.26 12.67 -19.46
CA GLU A 258 -145.79 12.42 -20.85
C GLU A 258 -144.29 12.73 -21.07
N LEU A 259 -143.61 13.35 -20.09
CA LEU A 259 -142.18 13.71 -20.12
C LEU A 259 -141.22 12.57 -19.72
N LEU A 260 -141.76 11.38 -19.43
CA LEU A 260 -141.00 10.20 -18.97
C LEU A 260 -140.96 9.04 -19.99
N ALA A 261 -141.40 9.25 -21.23
CA ALA A 261 -141.40 8.23 -22.28
C ALA A 261 -140.49 8.62 -23.46
N GLY A 262 -139.16 8.62 -23.29
CA GLY A 262 -138.30 8.79 -24.46
C GLY A 262 -136.82 9.12 -24.28
N THR A 263 -136.19 8.90 -23.12
CA THR A 263 -134.73 9.04 -22.97
C THR A 263 -134.02 7.73 -23.28
N PRO A 264 -133.35 7.56 -24.44
CA PRO A 264 -132.43 6.46 -24.65
C PRO A 264 -131.19 6.67 -23.77
N LEU A 265 -130.93 5.70 -22.89
CA LEU A 265 -129.68 5.59 -22.14
C LEU A 265 -128.51 5.51 -23.13
N ARG A 266 -127.64 6.51 -23.12
CA ARG A 266 -126.37 6.48 -23.87
C ARG A 266 -125.43 5.49 -23.20
N HIS A 267 -125.15 4.39 -23.89
CA HIS A 267 -124.16 3.39 -23.50
C HIS A 267 -122.79 4.05 -23.38
N VAL A 268 -122.20 4.02 -22.17
CA VAL A 268 -120.79 4.34 -21.92
C VAL A 268 -119.98 3.07 -22.21
N PRO A 269 -119.01 3.07 -23.12
CA PRO A 269 -118.09 1.95 -23.30
C PRO A 269 -117.10 1.92 -22.13
N GLU A 270 -116.97 0.77 -21.45
CA GLU A 270 -115.90 0.51 -20.48
C GLU A 270 -114.52 0.44 -21.17
N PRO A 271 -113.43 0.85 -20.50
CA PRO A 271 -112.11 0.93 -21.11
C PRO A 271 -111.56 -0.48 -21.39
N GLN A 272 -111.44 -0.83 -22.67
CA GLN A 272 -110.70 -2.01 -23.11
C GLN A 272 -109.20 -1.68 -23.19
N LEU A 273 -108.46 -2.17 -22.20
CA LEU A 273 -107.01 -2.35 -22.27
C LEU A 273 -106.69 -3.41 -23.33
N ASN A 274 -106.25 -2.98 -24.52
CA ASN A 274 -105.60 -3.86 -25.48
C ASN A 274 -104.12 -3.46 -25.63
N ALA A 275 -103.27 -4.33 -25.11
CA ALA A 275 -101.85 -4.41 -25.42
C ALA A 275 -101.66 -5.07 -26.80
N LEU A 276 -100.65 -4.67 -27.56
CA LEU A 276 -99.83 -5.60 -28.34
C LEU A 276 -98.42 -5.00 -28.63
N ALA A 277 -97.43 -5.86 -28.41
CA ALA A 277 -95.97 -5.76 -28.41
C ALA A 277 -95.36 -5.85 -29.86
N PRO A 278 -94.04 -6.04 -30.15
CA PRO A 278 -92.88 -6.39 -29.31
C PRO A 278 -91.57 -5.56 -29.57
N SER A 279 -90.55 -5.58 -28.72
CA SER A 279 -89.41 -6.50 -28.90
C SER A 279 -88.51 -6.62 -27.66
N SER A 280 -88.27 -7.88 -27.29
CA SER A 280 -87.05 -8.49 -26.74
C SER A 280 -86.46 -8.03 -25.40
N ALA A 281 -86.73 -8.87 -24.39
CA ALA A 281 -85.75 -9.36 -23.40
C ALA A 281 -84.53 -10.00 -24.12
N VAL A 282 -83.33 -10.25 -23.57
CA VAL A 282 -82.81 -10.65 -22.25
C VAL A 282 -81.30 -10.27 -22.31
N SER A 283 -80.65 -9.71 -21.29
CA SER A 283 -79.81 -10.50 -20.38
C SER A 283 -79.00 -9.61 -19.43
N ASN A 284 -78.99 -10.06 -18.18
CA ASN A 284 -78.12 -9.75 -17.04
C ASN A 284 -76.73 -9.18 -17.36
N LEU A 285 -76.28 -8.21 -16.56
CA LEU A 285 -75.33 -8.42 -15.45
C LEU A 285 -75.05 -7.10 -14.71
N GLN A 286 -75.15 -7.16 -13.39
CA GLN A 286 -74.76 -6.13 -12.41
C GLN A 286 -73.24 -6.28 -12.09
N PRO A 287 -72.63 -5.55 -11.14
CA PRO A 287 -72.33 -4.11 -11.05
C PRO A 287 -70.81 -3.86 -10.87
N VAL A 288 -70.30 -2.63 -11.07
CA VAL A 288 -69.13 -2.16 -10.27
C VAL A 288 -69.27 -0.66 -9.97
N THR A 289 -69.19 -0.39 -8.67
CA THR A 289 -69.19 0.90 -7.98
C THR A 289 -68.00 1.80 -8.33
N ALA A 290 -68.24 3.10 -8.43
CA ALA A 290 -67.24 4.15 -8.61
C ALA A 290 -66.55 4.53 -7.28
N PRO A 291 -65.22 4.73 -7.25
CA PRO A 291 -64.53 5.26 -6.08
C PRO A 291 -64.46 6.80 -6.08
N THR A 292 -64.65 7.36 -4.90
CA THR A 292 -64.37 8.75 -4.52
C THR A 292 -62.87 8.94 -4.32
N PRO A 293 -62.24 10.03 -4.80
CA PRO A 293 -60.86 10.35 -4.43
C PRO A 293 -60.78 11.13 -3.11
N THR A 294 -59.98 10.62 -2.17
CA THR A 294 -59.56 11.30 -0.94
C THR A 294 -58.27 12.09 -1.20
N ALA A 295 -58.15 13.26 -0.57
CA ALA A 295 -57.12 14.28 -0.75
C ALA A 295 -55.70 13.88 -0.29
N PRO A 296 -54.64 14.62 -0.70
CA PRO A 296 -53.32 14.53 -0.09
C PRO A 296 -53.22 15.46 1.14
N PRO A 297 -52.41 15.13 2.17
CA PRO A 297 -52.05 16.11 3.19
C PRO A 297 -50.67 16.73 2.96
N THR A 298 -50.64 18.02 3.23
CA THR A 298 -49.50 18.92 3.28
C THR A 298 -48.83 18.87 4.67
N VAL A 299 -47.53 19.08 4.64
CA VAL A 299 -46.56 19.51 5.67
C VAL A 299 -47.14 20.37 6.83
N ALA A 300 -46.74 20.08 8.09
CA ALA A 300 -45.98 20.97 9.01
C ALA A 300 -46.20 20.71 10.54
N ASN A 301 -45.10 20.34 11.20
CA ASN A 301 -44.50 20.81 12.46
C ASN A 301 -45.12 20.70 13.88
N ALA A 302 -44.16 20.39 14.78
CA ALA A 302 -43.94 20.73 16.19
C ALA A 302 -44.61 19.84 17.26
N THR A 303 -43.88 19.00 18.02
CA THR A 303 -42.90 19.23 19.11
C THR A 303 -43.55 18.84 20.45
N GLU A 304 -43.14 17.74 21.07
CA GLU A 304 -43.00 17.63 22.53
C GLU A 304 -42.07 16.47 22.90
N VAL A 305 -41.45 16.60 24.06
CA VAL A 305 -40.17 16.01 24.50
C VAL A 305 -40.41 15.00 25.64
N LEU A 306 -39.40 14.15 25.89
CA LEU A 306 -39.12 13.30 27.08
C LEU A 306 -39.65 11.84 26.95
N THR A 307 -38.94 10.74 27.25
CA THR A 307 -37.64 10.43 27.89
C THR A 307 -37.36 8.92 27.75
N SER A 308 -36.08 8.54 27.84
CA SER A 308 -35.51 7.30 28.42
C SER A 308 -35.75 5.89 27.81
N ASP A 309 -34.64 5.34 27.30
CA ASP A 309 -33.95 4.11 27.76
C ASP A 309 -34.27 2.72 27.14
N SER A 310 -33.16 2.01 26.87
CA SER A 310 -32.94 0.54 26.82
C SER A 310 -33.32 -0.33 25.60
N LEU A 311 -32.24 -0.83 24.96
CA LEU A 311 -31.86 -2.23 24.60
C LEU A 311 -32.64 -3.12 23.59
N ASP A 312 -31.82 -3.91 22.89
CA ASP A 312 -32.02 -5.17 22.13
C ASP A 312 -32.58 -5.10 20.69
N THR A 313 -31.78 -5.43 19.65
CA THR A 313 -31.42 -6.76 19.09
C THR A 313 -32.55 -7.38 18.25
N GLU A 314 -32.18 -7.88 17.04
CA GLU A 314 -32.92 -8.70 16.04
C GLU A 314 -33.13 -7.94 14.71
N SER A 315 -32.27 -8.14 13.70
CA SER A 315 -32.39 -9.16 12.63
C SER A 315 -33.77 -9.22 11.96
N PHE A 316 -33.90 -8.55 10.81
CA PHE A 316 -34.85 -8.94 9.76
C PHE A 316 -34.20 -8.75 8.40
N VAL A 317 -33.99 -9.88 7.72
CA VAL A 317 -33.62 -10.00 6.32
C VAL A 317 -34.95 -10.21 5.61
N ASP A 318 -35.31 -9.34 4.66
CA ASP A 318 -36.33 -9.66 3.67
C ASP A 318 -35.71 -9.63 2.28
N ASP A 319 -35.87 -10.77 1.64
CA ASP A 319 -35.35 -11.22 0.35
C ASP A 319 -36.46 -10.98 -0.68
N ASP A 320 -36.25 -10.04 -1.60
CA ASP A 320 -37.11 -9.84 -2.79
C ASP A 320 -36.32 -10.23 -4.04
N ALA A 321 -36.17 -11.53 -4.25
CA ALA A 321 -35.74 -12.13 -5.50
C ALA A 321 -36.97 -12.38 -6.41
N THR A 322 -37.13 -11.61 -7.49
CA THR A 322 -37.84 -12.06 -8.73
C THR A 322 -37.76 -11.09 -9.94
N GLY A 323 -36.84 -10.11 -9.96
CA GLY A 323 -36.77 -9.12 -11.05
C GLY A 323 -35.56 -9.18 -11.99
N THR A 324 -34.48 -9.87 -11.62
CA THR A 324 -33.15 -9.71 -12.26
C THR A 324 -32.79 -10.79 -13.28
N ASP A 325 -33.47 -11.95 -13.27
CA ASP A 325 -33.12 -13.07 -14.16
C ASP A 325 -33.56 -12.87 -15.61
N VAL A 326 -34.69 -12.18 -15.85
CA VAL A 326 -35.18 -11.92 -17.22
C VAL A 326 -34.25 -10.95 -17.95
N VAL A 327 -33.66 -10.00 -17.23
CA VAL A 327 -32.74 -9.00 -17.79
C VAL A 327 -31.40 -9.65 -18.14
N ASN A 328 -30.90 -10.54 -17.28
CA ASN A 328 -29.67 -11.31 -17.54
C ASN A 328 -29.82 -12.26 -18.74
N GLU A 329 -31.00 -12.83 -18.95
CA GLU A 329 -31.27 -13.67 -20.12
C GLU A 329 -31.32 -12.87 -21.44
N ILE A 330 -31.85 -11.63 -21.41
CA ILE A 330 -31.85 -10.73 -22.56
C ILE A 330 -30.42 -10.30 -22.92
N PHE A 331 -29.59 -9.97 -21.93
CA PHE A 331 -28.17 -9.63 -22.17
C PHE A 331 -27.35 -10.83 -22.66
N ALA A 332 -27.66 -12.05 -22.21
CA ALA A 332 -27.03 -13.26 -22.72
C ALA A 332 -27.37 -13.52 -24.20
N ARG A 333 -28.64 -13.30 -24.60
CA ARG A 333 -29.07 -13.41 -26.01
C ARG A 333 -28.45 -12.34 -26.90
N LEU A 334 -28.24 -11.13 -26.39
CA LEU A 334 -27.59 -10.03 -27.13
C LEU A 334 -26.08 -10.28 -27.35
N ARG A 335 -25.38 -10.90 -26.38
CA ARG A 335 -23.98 -11.33 -26.54
C ARG A 335 -23.83 -12.50 -27.50
N LYS A 336 -24.82 -13.39 -27.55
CA LYS A 336 -24.81 -14.54 -28.48
C LYS A 336 -25.06 -14.10 -29.93
N ALA A 337 -25.97 -13.15 -30.15
CA ALA A 337 -26.23 -12.58 -31.48
C ALA A 337 -25.06 -11.75 -32.04
N THR A 338 -24.27 -11.11 -31.18
CA THR A 338 -23.11 -10.29 -31.59
C THR A 338 -21.84 -11.09 -31.86
N LEU A 339 -21.77 -12.34 -31.40
CA LEU A 339 -20.65 -13.26 -31.65
C LEU A 339 -20.86 -14.12 -32.91
N GLU A 340 -22.08 -14.29 -33.41
CA GLU A 340 -22.38 -15.01 -34.66
C GLU A 340 -22.17 -14.16 -35.93
N GLU A 341 -22.15 -12.82 -35.82
CA GLU A 341 -21.87 -11.89 -36.95
C GLU A 341 -20.37 -11.63 -37.21
N ARG A 342 -19.47 -12.01 -36.31
CA ARG A 342 -18.02 -11.83 -36.48
C ARG A 342 -17.35 -13.18 -36.66
N GLY A 343 -17.34 -13.67 -37.89
CA GLY A 343 -16.64 -14.89 -38.31
C GLY A 343 -15.14 -14.84 -37.99
N ALA A 344 -14.77 -15.32 -36.80
CA ALA A 344 -13.39 -15.57 -36.39
C ALA A 344 -13.17 -17.08 -36.29
N THR A 345 -12.38 -17.60 -37.22
CA THR A 345 -11.98 -19.00 -37.33
C THR A 345 -11.13 -19.44 -36.14
N ALA A 346 -11.52 -20.54 -35.50
CA ALA A 346 -10.79 -21.21 -34.43
C ALA A 346 -9.50 -21.88 -34.96
N THR A 347 -8.37 -21.63 -34.29
CA THR A 347 -7.14 -22.41 -34.44
C THR A 347 -7.02 -23.46 -33.33
N THR A 348 -6.57 -24.65 -33.75
CA THR A 348 -6.51 -25.91 -32.99
C THR A 348 -5.45 -25.92 -31.86
N PRO A 349 -5.68 -26.67 -30.76
CA PRO A 349 -4.83 -26.69 -29.58
C PRO A 349 -3.62 -27.62 -29.75
N LYS A 350 -2.44 -27.20 -29.28
CA LYS A 350 -1.28 -28.08 -29.11
C LYS A 350 -1.17 -28.54 -27.65
N LYS A 351 -0.99 -29.85 -27.52
CA LYS A 351 -1.11 -30.71 -26.36
C LYS A 351 0.05 -30.56 -25.34
N THR A 352 -0.36 -30.23 -24.10
CA THR A 352 0.09 -30.69 -22.77
C THR A 352 1.56 -30.53 -22.33
N ALA A 353 1.74 -29.71 -21.29
CA ALA A 353 2.46 -30.07 -20.08
C ALA A 353 1.62 -29.58 -18.87
N ALA A 354 1.49 -30.42 -17.83
CA ALA A 354 0.81 -30.09 -16.58
C ALA A 354 1.56 -30.78 -15.43
N PRO A 355 1.41 -30.36 -14.15
CA PRO A 355 0.61 -29.23 -13.64
C PRO A 355 1.43 -28.23 -12.78
N ALA A 356 1.03 -26.96 -12.78
CA ALA A 356 1.29 -26.05 -11.65
C ALA A 356 -0.07 -25.52 -11.18
N LYS A 357 -0.19 -25.32 -9.87
CA LYS A 357 -1.42 -25.21 -9.07
C LYS A 357 -2.42 -24.18 -9.60
N LEU A 358 -3.70 -24.48 -9.32
CA LEU A 358 -4.88 -23.64 -9.53
C LEU A 358 -4.59 -22.19 -9.12
N GLU A 359 -4.65 -21.27 -10.08
CA GLU A 359 -4.68 -19.84 -9.78
C GLU A 359 -5.97 -19.57 -8.99
N THR A 360 -5.83 -19.29 -7.69
CA THR A 360 -6.93 -18.81 -6.84
C THR A 360 -7.54 -17.59 -7.51
N PRO A 361 -8.87 -17.51 -7.71
CA PRO A 361 -9.50 -16.32 -8.25
C PRO A 361 -9.05 -15.08 -7.46
N LEU A 362 -8.72 -13.99 -8.15
CA LEU A 362 -8.11 -12.81 -7.54
C LEU A 362 -8.93 -12.29 -6.36
N ASP A 363 -10.25 -12.28 -6.48
CA ASP A 363 -11.17 -11.82 -5.41
C ASP A 363 -11.10 -12.71 -4.17
N GLU A 364 -10.96 -14.03 -4.34
CA GLU A 364 -10.83 -14.99 -3.24
C GLU A 364 -9.50 -14.81 -2.49
N LEU A 365 -8.43 -14.51 -3.23
CA LEU A 365 -7.11 -14.24 -2.67
C LEU A 365 -7.11 -13.00 -1.77
N PHE A 366 -7.75 -11.91 -2.19
CA PHE A 366 -7.90 -10.71 -1.34
C PHE A 366 -8.80 -10.97 -0.13
N ALA A 367 -9.88 -11.73 -0.28
CA ALA A 367 -10.74 -12.11 0.84
C ALA A 367 -9.99 -12.95 1.89
N ARG A 368 -9.17 -13.92 1.46
CA ARG A 368 -8.32 -14.73 2.35
C ARG A 368 -7.29 -13.88 3.07
N ARG A 369 -6.63 -12.95 2.38
CA ARG A 369 -5.70 -12.00 3.01
C ARG A 369 -6.40 -11.19 4.11
N ASP A 370 -7.52 -10.57 3.78
CA ASP A 370 -8.24 -9.72 4.74
C ASP A 370 -8.76 -10.54 5.92
N GLN A 371 -9.21 -11.78 5.69
CA GLN A 371 -9.58 -12.72 6.74
C GLN A 371 -8.38 -13.08 7.65
N ALA A 372 -7.21 -13.36 7.07
CA ALA A 372 -6.01 -13.71 7.81
C ALA A 372 -5.53 -12.57 8.74
N ILE A 373 -5.70 -11.32 8.31
CA ILE A 373 -5.28 -10.14 9.07
C ILE A 373 -6.33 -9.70 10.11
N ASN A 374 -7.61 -10.05 9.92
CA ASN A 374 -8.74 -9.47 10.66
C ASN A 374 -8.59 -9.51 12.20
N GLU A 375 -8.22 -10.65 12.77
CA GLU A 375 -8.06 -10.78 14.23
C GLU A 375 -6.93 -9.87 14.73
N SER A 376 -5.75 -9.95 14.12
CA SER A 376 -4.59 -9.12 14.47
C SER A 376 -4.87 -7.62 14.31
N LEU A 377 -5.61 -7.21 13.28
CA LEU A 377 -6.04 -5.83 13.05
C LEU A 377 -7.01 -5.36 14.15
N SER A 378 -7.94 -6.22 14.57
CA SER A 378 -8.89 -5.88 15.64
C SER A 378 -8.16 -5.66 16.97
N VAL A 379 -7.16 -6.49 17.28
CA VAL A 379 -6.31 -6.38 18.48
C VAL A 379 -5.44 -5.14 18.40
N LEU A 380 -4.75 -4.90 17.27
CA LEU A 380 -3.93 -3.71 17.03
C LEU A 380 -4.76 -2.43 17.24
N THR A 381 -5.92 -2.34 16.58
CA THR A 381 -6.82 -1.19 16.68
C THR A 381 -7.24 -0.93 18.11
N ARG A 382 -7.57 -1.98 18.88
CA ARG A 382 -7.97 -1.87 20.28
C ARG A 382 -6.81 -1.40 21.17
N LYS A 383 -5.62 -1.99 21.02
CA LYS A 383 -4.41 -1.62 21.78
C LYS A 383 -4.00 -0.17 21.49
N VAL A 384 -3.96 0.25 20.23
CA VAL A 384 -3.62 1.63 19.84
C VAL A 384 -4.68 2.63 20.33
N LYS A 385 -5.98 2.32 20.24
CA LYS A 385 -7.04 3.19 20.80
C LYS A 385 -6.95 3.34 22.32
N ARG A 386 -6.47 2.30 23.02
CA ARG A 386 -6.21 2.36 24.46
C ARG A 386 -4.97 3.21 24.76
N ALA A 387 -3.88 3.02 24.02
CA ALA A 387 -2.69 3.86 24.11
C ALA A 387 -3.01 5.35 23.84
N LEU A 388 -3.86 5.66 22.85
CA LEU A 388 -4.36 7.02 22.59
C LEU A 388 -5.13 7.61 23.78
N GLN A 389 -5.97 6.80 24.45
CA GLN A 389 -6.70 7.23 25.64
C GLN A 389 -5.75 7.50 26.81
N ASP A 390 -4.78 6.62 27.03
CA ASP A 390 -3.82 6.73 28.12
C ASP A 390 -2.91 7.94 27.89
N ASP A 391 -2.43 8.14 26.66
CA ASP A 391 -1.63 9.30 26.24
C ASP A 391 -2.41 10.62 26.34
N GLN A 392 -3.71 10.61 25.99
CA GLN A 392 -4.60 11.74 26.21
C GLN A 392 -4.69 12.10 27.69
N ASN A 393 -4.87 11.11 28.58
CA ASN A 393 -4.95 11.36 30.02
C ASN A 393 -3.66 11.98 30.56
N VAL A 394 -2.50 11.42 30.18
CA VAL A 394 -1.18 11.95 30.56
C VAL A 394 -0.99 13.37 30.03
N THR A 395 -1.36 13.63 28.78
CA THR A 395 -1.24 14.96 28.16
C THR A 395 -2.12 15.98 28.86
N LEU A 396 -3.38 15.64 29.16
CA LEU A 396 -4.31 16.54 29.84
C LEU A 396 -3.89 16.83 31.29
N GLU A 397 -3.35 15.84 31.99
CA GLU A 397 -2.83 16.01 33.34
C GLU A 397 -1.65 17.00 33.36
N ARG A 398 -0.72 16.88 32.41
CA ARG A 398 0.41 17.80 32.25
C ARG A 398 -0.04 19.22 31.85
N LEU A 399 -1.11 19.35 31.08
CA LEU A 399 -1.60 20.65 30.60
C LEU A 399 -2.57 21.36 31.55
N ARG A 400 -2.98 20.74 32.68
CA ARG A 400 -4.09 21.21 33.54
C ARG A 400 -3.94 22.64 34.07
N ASP A 401 -2.72 23.08 34.37
CA ASP A 401 -2.43 24.38 34.99
C ASP A 401 -1.44 25.24 34.18
N VAL A 402 -1.15 24.86 32.94
CA VAL A 402 -0.16 25.52 32.09
C VAL A 402 -0.76 26.77 31.44
N LYS A 403 -0.21 27.94 31.78
CA LYS A 403 -0.56 29.23 31.15
C LYS A 403 0.65 29.77 30.37
N GLY A 404 0.83 29.31 29.14
CA GLY A 404 1.98 29.74 28.33
C GLY A 404 2.33 28.78 27.17
N PRO A 405 3.53 28.90 26.59
CA PRO A 405 3.98 28.01 25.53
C PRO A 405 4.06 26.57 26.04
N ILE A 406 3.41 25.65 25.34
CA ILE A 406 3.19 24.27 25.80
C ILE A 406 4.24 23.26 25.34
N VAL A 407 5.22 23.70 24.55
CA VAL A 407 6.22 22.81 23.93
C VAL A 407 7.06 22.07 24.98
N SER A 408 7.39 22.72 26.10
CA SER A 408 8.14 22.13 27.22
C SER A 408 7.32 21.25 28.14
N GLU A 409 5.99 21.34 28.09
CA GLU A 409 5.08 20.71 29.05
C GLU A 409 4.55 19.36 28.56
N LEU A 410 4.66 19.09 27.26
CA LEU A 410 4.39 17.78 26.70
C LEU A 410 5.44 16.77 27.15
N GLU A 411 5.06 15.49 27.20
CA GLU A 411 6.00 14.39 27.43
C GLU A 411 7.12 14.38 26.38
N ASP A 412 8.22 13.71 26.67
CA ASP A 412 9.28 13.51 25.67
C ASP A 412 8.73 12.77 24.43
N GLU A 413 9.20 13.18 23.24
CA GLU A 413 8.70 12.63 21.97
C GLU A 413 9.03 11.17 21.79
N LEU A 414 10.22 10.75 22.24
CA LEU A 414 10.67 9.37 22.11
C LEU A 414 9.90 8.47 23.06
N GLU A 415 9.63 8.93 24.29
CA GLU A 415 8.78 8.22 25.25
C GLU A 415 7.35 8.06 24.73
N GLN A 416 6.77 9.13 24.18
CA GLN A 416 5.44 9.09 23.58
C GLN A 416 5.37 8.10 22.40
N ARG A 417 6.38 8.10 21.51
CA ARG A 417 6.47 7.13 20.40
C ARG A 417 6.62 5.70 20.92
N ARG A 418 7.48 5.48 21.91
CA ARG A 418 7.71 4.16 22.50
C ARG A 418 6.41 3.55 23.03
N ARG A 419 5.55 4.34 23.69
CA ARG A 419 4.24 3.87 24.17
C ARG A 419 3.38 3.28 23.05
N TYR A 420 3.35 3.92 21.88
CA TYR A 420 2.59 3.42 20.72
C TYR A 420 3.25 2.21 20.06
N ALA A 421 4.58 2.19 19.96
CA ALA A 421 5.32 1.05 19.41
C ALA A 421 5.13 -0.21 20.28
N ASP A 422 5.31 -0.08 21.60
CA ASP A 422 5.11 -1.15 22.58
C ASP A 422 3.66 -1.67 22.57
N ALA A 423 2.68 -0.79 22.36
CA ALA A 423 1.28 -1.19 22.23
C ALA A 423 0.97 -1.95 20.92
N ALA A 424 1.74 -1.72 19.85
CA ALA A 424 1.49 -2.27 18.52
C ALA A 424 2.25 -3.57 18.24
N VAL A 425 3.45 -3.74 18.82
CA VAL A 425 4.44 -4.76 18.41
C VAL A 425 3.88 -6.19 18.38
N ASP A 426 3.17 -6.63 19.42
CA ASP A 426 2.63 -7.99 19.47
C ASP A 426 1.59 -8.24 18.37
N ALA A 427 0.69 -7.28 18.14
CA ALA A 427 -0.37 -7.43 17.16
C ALA A 427 0.19 -7.37 15.72
N LEU A 428 1.25 -6.60 15.50
CA LEU A 428 1.99 -6.60 14.24
C LEU A 428 2.78 -7.91 14.06
N ALA A 429 3.28 -8.52 15.13
CA ALA A 429 3.88 -9.85 15.08
C ALA A 429 2.87 -10.93 14.69
N ASP A 430 1.65 -10.87 15.23
CA ASP A 430 0.56 -11.76 14.85
C ASP A 430 0.17 -11.58 13.36
N ALA A 431 0.09 -10.32 12.89
CA ALA A 431 -0.14 -10.03 11.47
C ALA A 431 0.97 -10.57 10.57
N THR A 432 2.24 -10.46 11.01
CA THR A 432 3.40 -11.02 10.32
C THR A 432 3.32 -12.54 10.26
N ALA A 433 2.98 -13.21 11.36
CA ALA A 433 2.77 -14.64 11.41
C ALA A 433 1.63 -15.09 10.48
N ALA A 434 0.54 -14.33 10.40
CA ALA A 434 -0.54 -14.57 9.45
C ALA A 434 -0.07 -14.47 7.99
N GLY A 435 0.84 -13.54 7.69
CA GLY A 435 1.49 -13.44 6.37
C GLY A 435 2.36 -14.65 6.02
N VAL A 436 3.10 -15.17 7.01
CA VAL A 436 3.89 -16.40 6.83
C VAL A 436 2.97 -17.60 6.55
N GLN A 437 1.88 -17.74 7.31
CA GLN A 437 0.89 -18.81 7.07
C GLN A 437 0.21 -18.67 5.70
N PHE A 438 -0.16 -17.45 5.31
CA PHE A 438 -0.73 -17.20 3.98
C PHE A 438 0.22 -17.61 2.84
N ALA A 439 1.51 -17.30 2.96
CA ALA A 439 2.51 -17.73 1.97
C ALA A 439 2.66 -19.27 1.92
N PHE A 440 2.53 -19.93 3.07
CA PHE A 440 2.51 -21.40 3.15
C PHE A 440 1.27 -21.98 2.47
N ASP A 441 0.08 -21.45 2.73
CA ASP A 441 -1.17 -21.95 2.16
C ASP A 441 -1.22 -21.80 0.63
N GLU A 442 -0.81 -20.64 0.11
CA GLU A 442 -0.88 -20.36 -1.33
C GLU A 442 0.22 -21.09 -2.13
N ALA A 443 1.46 -21.12 -1.65
CA ALA A 443 2.61 -21.61 -2.42
C ALA A 443 3.43 -22.72 -1.74
N GLY A 444 3.01 -23.20 -0.58
CA GLY A 444 3.73 -24.21 0.21
C GLY A 444 5.12 -23.75 0.63
N VAL A 445 5.32 -22.44 0.82
CA VAL A 445 6.64 -21.90 1.17
C VAL A 445 6.87 -22.01 2.66
N VAL A 446 8.05 -22.50 3.04
CA VAL A 446 8.53 -22.52 4.43
C VAL A 446 9.90 -21.87 4.44
N SER A 447 10.11 -20.93 5.34
CA SER A 447 11.39 -20.22 5.52
C SER A 447 11.86 -20.35 6.95
N GLU A 448 13.18 -20.45 7.13
CA GLU A 448 13.84 -20.36 8.44
C GLU A 448 14.18 -18.90 8.82
N ALA A 449 13.89 -17.93 7.94
CA ALA A 449 14.17 -16.53 8.20
C ALA A 449 13.29 -15.99 9.33
N ASP A 450 13.91 -15.26 10.27
CA ASP A 450 13.19 -14.64 11.36
C ASP A 450 12.42 -13.41 10.87
N ALA A 451 11.10 -13.57 10.69
CA ALA A 451 10.20 -12.50 10.29
C ALA A 451 10.10 -11.37 11.33
N ARG A 452 10.67 -11.55 12.54
CA ARG A 452 10.67 -10.53 13.59
C ARG A 452 11.58 -9.34 13.33
N VAL A 453 12.59 -9.50 12.47
CA VAL A 453 13.66 -8.51 12.24
C VAL A 453 13.14 -7.17 11.65
N GLY A 454 11.90 -7.10 11.14
CA GLY A 454 11.29 -5.86 10.63
C GLY A 454 10.01 -5.39 11.36
N ILE A 455 9.61 -6.07 12.45
CA ILE A 455 8.37 -5.72 13.17
C ILE A 455 8.58 -4.41 13.95
N ASP A 456 9.74 -4.25 14.58
CA ASP A 456 10.09 -3.07 15.37
C ASP A 456 10.05 -1.80 14.49
N ASP A 457 10.54 -1.87 13.26
CA ASP A 457 10.47 -0.78 12.29
C ASP A 457 9.01 -0.46 11.91
N CYS A 458 8.18 -1.48 11.70
CA CYS A 458 6.75 -1.28 11.42
C CYS A 458 6.02 -0.60 12.60
N ALA A 459 6.33 -1.01 13.83
CA ALA A 459 5.77 -0.43 15.05
C ALA A 459 6.27 1.01 15.26
N ALA A 460 7.55 1.27 15.00
CA ALA A 460 8.16 2.59 15.09
C ALA A 460 7.56 3.56 14.07
N ASP A 461 7.39 3.16 12.82
CA ASP A 461 6.81 4.01 11.77
C ASP A 461 5.35 4.38 12.07
N LEU A 462 4.56 3.42 12.58
CA LEU A 462 3.20 3.66 13.06
C LEU A 462 3.19 4.69 14.19
N ALA A 463 4.05 4.51 15.19
CA ALA A 463 4.18 5.41 16.33
C ALA A 463 4.60 6.82 15.92
N VAL A 464 5.61 6.95 15.04
CA VAL A 464 6.08 8.22 14.49
C VAL A 464 4.94 8.95 13.81
N THR A 465 4.16 8.26 12.97
CA THR A 465 3.04 8.85 12.23
C THR A 465 1.95 9.38 13.17
N ILE A 466 1.57 8.61 14.19
CA ILE A 466 0.57 9.03 15.18
C ILE A 466 1.07 10.25 15.96
N VAL A 467 2.29 10.18 16.51
CA VAL A 467 2.84 11.24 17.37
C VAL A 467 3.07 12.53 16.61
N LEU A 468 3.65 12.49 15.40
CA LEU A 468 3.86 13.68 14.58
C LEU A 468 2.53 14.36 14.25
N ALA A 469 1.50 13.58 13.90
CA ALA A 469 0.21 14.15 13.56
C ALA A 469 -0.53 14.74 14.77
N LEU A 470 -0.46 14.09 15.93
CA LEU A 470 -0.99 14.63 17.19
C LEU A 470 -0.26 15.90 17.59
N ARG A 471 1.08 15.88 17.67
CA ARG A 471 1.89 17.04 18.04
C ARG A 471 1.70 18.21 17.11
N LYS A 472 1.67 17.98 15.79
CA LYS A 472 1.37 19.03 14.81
C LYS A 472 0.04 19.72 15.09
N ARG A 473 -0.98 18.98 15.53
CA ARG A 473 -2.31 19.53 15.84
C ARG A 473 -2.35 20.21 17.21
N ILE A 474 -1.71 19.62 18.20
CA ILE A 474 -1.62 20.15 19.57
C ILE A 474 -0.80 21.45 19.61
N LEU A 475 0.26 21.54 18.80
CA LEU A 475 1.15 22.70 18.75
C LEU A 475 0.71 23.75 17.72
N ALA A 476 -0.34 23.50 16.94
CA ALA A 476 -0.84 24.46 15.97
C ALA A 476 -1.33 25.75 16.66
N ASP A 477 -0.93 26.90 16.11
CA ASP A 477 -1.39 28.21 16.57
C ASP A 477 -2.92 28.32 16.44
N GLY A 478 -3.59 28.62 17.56
CA GLY A 478 -5.04 28.74 17.59
C GLY A 478 -5.53 29.41 18.87
N ASN A 479 -6.66 30.12 18.77
CA ASN A 479 -7.38 30.64 19.94
C ASN A 479 -8.06 29.47 20.67
N GLY A 480 -7.55 29.11 21.84
CA GLY A 480 -8.11 28.08 22.72
C GLY A 480 -7.10 27.62 23.76
N ASP A 481 -7.61 27.09 24.88
CA ASP A 481 -6.76 26.48 25.90
C ASP A 481 -5.99 25.28 25.30
N ALA A 482 -4.75 25.07 25.73
CA ALA A 482 -3.93 23.97 25.26
C ALA A 482 -4.56 22.60 25.56
N ALA A 483 -5.24 22.47 26.70
CA ALA A 483 -5.97 21.28 27.07
C ALA A 483 -7.15 21.00 26.13
N GLU A 484 -7.87 22.05 25.68
CA GLU A 484 -8.96 21.93 24.71
C GLU A 484 -8.44 21.50 23.32
N ARG A 485 -7.32 22.09 22.87
CA ARG A 485 -6.67 21.71 21.61
C ARG A 485 -6.16 20.27 21.64
N ALA A 486 -5.58 19.84 22.76
CA ALA A 486 -5.19 18.45 22.97
C ALA A 486 -6.39 17.51 22.91
N ASN A 487 -7.46 17.81 23.63
CA ASN A 487 -8.71 17.03 23.59
C ASN A 487 -9.27 16.90 22.17
N ALA A 488 -9.30 18.00 21.40
CA ALA A 488 -9.77 17.98 20.03
C ALA A 488 -8.88 17.09 19.12
N ALA A 489 -7.56 17.19 19.26
CA ALA A 489 -6.60 16.39 18.49
C ALA A 489 -6.77 14.88 18.74
N TYR A 490 -6.85 14.46 20.01
CA TYR A 490 -7.07 13.05 20.35
C TYR A 490 -8.43 12.53 19.90
N LYS A 491 -9.50 13.33 20.05
CA LYS A 491 -10.85 12.97 19.60
C LYS A 491 -10.94 12.79 18.08
N GLU A 492 -10.27 13.66 17.32
CA GLU A 492 -10.18 13.58 15.86
C GLU A 492 -9.45 12.30 15.40
N TRP A 493 -8.41 11.91 16.12
CA TRP A 493 -7.57 10.75 15.76
C TRP A 493 -8.15 9.40 16.18
N ARG A 494 -8.87 9.33 17.31
CA ARG A 494 -9.37 8.06 17.89
C ARG A 494 -10.46 7.35 17.07
N GLY A 495 -11.01 8.00 16.04
CA GLY A 495 -12.02 7.44 15.13
C GLY A 495 -11.44 6.77 13.88
N ALA A 496 -12.04 7.03 12.72
CA ALA A 496 -11.69 6.41 11.44
C ALA A 496 -10.26 6.70 10.92
N ARG A 497 -9.52 7.64 11.54
CA ARG A 497 -8.13 7.92 11.15
C ARG A 497 -7.17 6.88 11.70
N VAL A 498 -7.23 6.59 13.00
CA VAL A 498 -6.38 5.55 13.59
C VAL A 498 -6.71 4.17 13.03
N GLU A 499 -7.98 3.89 12.71
CA GLU A 499 -8.39 2.61 12.11
C GLU A 499 -7.77 2.39 10.73
N ARG A 500 -7.78 3.41 9.87
CA ARG A 500 -7.13 3.36 8.56
C ARG A 500 -5.62 3.16 8.69
N LEU A 501 -4.99 3.89 9.60
CA LEU A 501 -3.55 3.77 9.84
C LEU A 501 -3.17 2.38 10.40
N CYS A 502 -3.97 1.83 11.32
CA CYS A 502 -3.78 0.46 11.83
C CYS A 502 -3.96 -0.58 10.71
N THR A 503 -4.90 -0.34 9.78
CA THR A 503 -5.13 -1.21 8.61
C THR A 503 -3.89 -1.23 7.72
N ASP A 504 -3.32 -0.06 7.41
CA ASP A 504 -2.11 0.04 6.59
C ASP A 504 -0.90 -0.63 7.29
N ALA A 505 -0.73 -0.40 8.60
CA ALA A 505 0.34 -1.02 9.38
C ALA A 505 0.22 -2.55 9.47
N ALA A 506 -1.00 -3.06 9.70
CA ALA A 506 -1.26 -4.50 9.73
C ALA A 506 -1.00 -5.16 8.37
N ARG A 507 -1.42 -4.52 7.27
CA ARG A 507 -1.12 -5.00 5.90
C ARG A 507 0.39 -5.00 5.64
N ARG A 508 1.10 -3.95 6.03
CA ARG A 508 2.56 -3.88 5.90
C ARG A 508 3.25 -5.03 6.65
N ALA A 509 2.88 -5.26 7.91
CA ALA A 509 3.43 -6.35 8.72
C ALA A 509 3.10 -7.73 8.13
N PHE A 510 1.87 -7.91 7.63
CA PHE A 510 1.48 -9.11 6.91
C PHE A 510 2.37 -9.35 5.67
N HIS A 511 2.59 -8.33 4.84
CA HIS A 511 3.43 -8.49 3.64
C HIS A 511 4.91 -8.65 3.95
N LEU A 512 5.40 -8.10 5.06
CA LEU A 512 6.71 -8.44 5.61
C LEU A 512 6.80 -9.95 5.90
N GLY A 513 5.76 -10.53 6.51
CA GLY A 513 5.63 -11.97 6.74
C GLY A 513 5.64 -12.78 5.44
N VAL A 514 4.84 -12.39 4.45
CA VAL A 514 4.82 -13.05 3.13
C VAL A 514 6.19 -13.01 2.45
N THR A 515 6.85 -11.86 2.48
CA THR A 515 8.15 -11.63 1.83
C THR A 515 9.25 -12.44 2.50
N THR A 516 9.30 -12.44 3.84
CA THR A 516 10.30 -13.20 4.62
C THR A 516 10.09 -14.71 4.49
N ALA A 517 8.84 -15.17 4.48
CA ALA A 517 8.48 -16.56 4.19
C ALA A 517 8.88 -16.99 2.78
N SER A 518 8.96 -16.04 1.84
CA SER A 518 9.28 -16.28 0.43
C SER A 518 10.76 -16.12 0.11
N ALA A 519 11.65 -16.08 1.10
CA ALA A 519 13.08 -15.96 0.88
C ALA A 519 13.59 -17.03 -0.11
N GLY A 520 14.32 -16.60 -1.14
CA GLY A 520 14.81 -17.49 -2.22
C GLY A 520 13.78 -17.83 -3.31
N ARG A 521 12.53 -17.32 -3.19
CA ARG A 521 11.50 -17.40 -4.24
C ARG A 521 11.24 -16.03 -4.86
N THR A 522 10.40 -16.02 -5.89
CA THR A 522 9.89 -14.79 -6.50
C THR A 522 8.52 -14.44 -5.95
N LEU A 523 8.22 -13.16 -5.85
CA LEU A 523 6.92 -12.59 -5.51
C LEU A 523 6.30 -11.94 -6.75
N ARG A 524 4.98 -12.06 -6.87
CA ARG A 524 4.18 -11.36 -7.88
C ARG A 524 3.26 -10.36 -7.18
N PHE A 525 3.19 -9.14 -7.73
CA PHE A 525 2.33 -8.08 -7.23
C PHE A 525 0.96 -8.13 -7.89
N PHE A 526 -0.09 -7.94 -7.09
CA PHE A 526 -1.47 -7.93 -7.53
C PHE A 526 -2.18 -6.65 -7.06
N PRO A 527 -2.76 -5.86 -7.97
CA PRO A 527 -3.54 -4.69 -7.62
C PRO A 527 -4.89 -5.11 -7.03
N ALA A 528 -5.40 -4.33 -6.07
CA ALA A 528 -6.72 -4.57 -5.50
C ALA A 528 -7.82 -4.47 -6.59
N PRO A 529 -8.82 -5.36 -6.62
CA PRO A 529 -9.82 -5.40 -7.68
C PRO A 529 -10.86 -4.27 -7.57
N ASN A 530 -11.07 -3.72 -6.38
CA ASN A 530 -12.17 -2.78 -6.11
C ASN A 530 -11.86 -1.33 -6.52
N ASP A 531 -10.58 -0.96 -6.61
CA ASP A 531 -10.13 0.39 -6.92
C ASP A 531 -9.20 0.39 -8.13
N ALA A 532 -9.27 1.44 -8.97
CA ALA A 532 -8.27 1.63 -10.01
C ALA A 532 -6.88 1.80 -9.36
N PRO A 533 -5.88 0.97 -9.73
CA PRO A 533 -4.56 1.07 -9.12
C PRO A 533 -3.93 2.42 -9.47
N CYS A 534 -3.26 3.05 -8.50
CA CYS A 534 -2.42 4.21 -8.79
C CYS A 534 -1.24 3.81 -9.69
N ASP A 535 -0.58 4.80 -10.30
CA ASP A 535 0.50 4.55 -11.27
C ASP A 535 1.59 3.64 -10.70
N ALA A 536 2.00 3.81 -9.44
CA ALA A 536 2.99 2.96 -8.79
C ALA A 536 2.49 1.49 -8.61
N CYS A 537 1.23 1.30 -8.19
CA CYS A 537 0.65 -0.04 -8.08
C CYS A 537 0.49 -0.71 -9.45
N ALA A 538 0.12 0.06 -10.48
CA ALA A 538 -0.02 -0.42 -11.84
C ALA A 538 1.35 -0.81 -12.45
N LEU A 539 2.39 -0.03 -12.17
CA LEU A 539 3.77 -0.32 -12.56
C LEU A 539 4.29 -1.61 -11.92
N ASP A 540 4.06 -1.79 -10.61
CA ASP A 540 4.48 -2.99 -9.90
C ASP A 540 3.70 -4.24 -10.34
N ALA A 541 2.39 -4.09 -10.61
CA ALA A 541 1.55 -5.15 -11.16
C ALA A 541 1.97 -5.59 -12.58
N ALA A 542 2.44 -4.66 -13.40
CA ALA A 542 2.91 -4.93 -14.76
C ALA A 542 4.33 -5.53 -14.79
N ALA A 543 5.07 -5.45 -13.68
CA ALA A 543 6.43 -5.97 -13.59
C ALA A 543 6.45 -7.52 -13.58
N PRO A 544 7.51 -8.15 -14.12
CA PRO A 544 7.70 -9.59 -13.94
C PRO A 544 7.91 -9.94 -12.46
N PRO A 545 7.65 -11.19 -12.04
CA PRO A 545 7.89 -11.63 -10.67
C PRO A 545 9.33 -11.30 -10.21
N ARG A 546 9.45 -10.79 -8.98
CA ARG A 546 10.71 -10.27 -8.42
C ARG A 546 11.19 -11.18 -7.28
N PRO A 547 12.50 -11.41 -7.12
CA PRO A 547 13.01 -12.13 -5.95
C PRO A 547 12.52 -11.47 -4.64
N ALA A 548 12.08 -12.28 -3.68
CA ALA A 548 11.60 -11.78 -2.40
C ALA A 548 12.66 -10.91 -1.70
N GLY A 549 12.24 -9.75 -1.21
CA GLY A 549 13.11 -8.76 -0.57
C GLY A 549 13.76 -7.76 -1.56
N GLN A 550 13.67 -7.97 -2.88
CA GLN A 550 14.06 -6.94 -3.85
C GLN A 550 12.93 -5.94 -4.07
N ALA A 551 13.29 -4.67 -4.28
CA ALA A 551 12.34 -3.63 -4.63
C ALA A 551 11.69 -3.89 -6.00
N PHE A 552 10.38 -3.67 -6.07
CA PHE A 552 9.63 -3.52 -7.31
C PHE A 552 9.96 -2.15 -7.96
N PRO A 553 9.54 -1.89 -9.23
CA PRO A 553 9.82 -0.62 -9.91
C PRO A 553 9.39 0.64 -9.14
N SER A 554 8.37 0.57 -8.29
CA SER A 554 7.97 1.65 -7.39
C SER A 554 9.01 2.01 -6.31
N GLY A 555 10.03 1.17 -6.13
CA GLY A 555 11.05 1.29 -5.08
C GLY A 555 10.70 0.56 -3.78
N SER A 556 9.50 0.00 -3.64
CA SER A 556 9.09 -0.76 -2.45
C SER A 556 9.23 -2.27 -2.66
N ALA A 557 9.60 -3.02 -1.62
CA ALA A 557 9.71 -4.48 -1.70
C ALA A 557 8.35 -5.20 -1.63
N TYR A 558 7.34 -4.53 -1.06
CA TYR A 558 5.99 -5.06 -0.89
C TYR A 558 4.98 -3.91 -0.61
N PRO A 559 3.67 -4.11 -0.84
CA PRO A 559 2.62 -3.14 -0.47
C PRO A 559 2.43 -3.07 1.06
N PRO A 560 1.80 -2.01 1.61
CA PRO A 560 1.18 -0.88 0.91
C PRO A 560 2.20 0.15 0.36
N LEU A 561 1.95 0.66 -0.85
CA LEU A 561 2.80 1.69 -1.49
C LEU A 561 2.45 3.13 -1.06
N HIS A 562 1.23 3.33 -0.59
CA HIS A 562 0.70 4.60 -0.11
C HIS A 562 -0.38 4.34 0.94
N ALA A 563 -0.79 5.37 1.67
CA ALA A 563 -1.89 5.27 2.63
C ALA A 563 -3.17 4.78 1.93
N GLY A 564 -3.84 3.80 2.53
CA GLY A 564 -5.03 3.15 1.99
C GLY A 564 -4.79 2.14 0.86
N CYS A 565 -3.53 1.83 0.51
CA CYS A 565 -3.24 0.81 -0.50
C CYS A 565 -3.72 -0.57 -0.03
N ALA A 566 -4.59 -1.20 -0.83
CA ALA A 566 -5.16 -2.51 -0.57
C ALA A 566 -4.58 -3.61 -1.47
N CYS A 567 -3.44 -3.37 -2.13
CA CYS A 567 -2.78 -4.35 -3.01
C CYS A 567 -2.13 -5.48 -2.20
N THR A 568 -1.71 -6.56 -2.88
CA THR A 568 -1.09 -7.72 -2.24
C THR A 568 0.07 -8.26 -3.06
N VAL A 569 0.95 -9.02 -2.42
CA VAL A 569 1.99 -9.82 -3.07
C VAL A 569 1.83 -11.27 -2.69
N VAL A 570 2.05 -12.16 -3.66
CA VAL A 570 1.93 -13.61 -3.48
C VAL A 570 3.19 -14.30 -4.03
N PRO A 571 3.67 -15.39 -3.41
CA PRO A 571 4.80 -16.14 -3.94
C PRO A 571 4.43 -16.79 -5.28
N ALA A 572 5.30 -16.63 -6.28
CA ALA A 572 5.13 -17.10 -7.65
C ALA A 572 5.85 -18.42 -7.93
#